data_AF-K2JBA0-F1
#
_entry.id   AF-K2JBA0-F1
#
_cell.length_a   1.000
_cell.length_b   1.000
_cell.length_c   1.000
_cell.angle_alpha   90.00
_cell.angle_beta   90.00
_cell.angle_gamma   90.00
#
_symmetry.space_group_name_H-M   'P 1'
#
loop_
_entity.id
_entity.type
_entity.pdbx_description
1 polymer ?
#
loop_
_entity_poly.entity_id
_entity_poly.type
_entity_poly.pdbx_seq_one_letter_code
_entity_poly.pdbx_strand_id
1 'polypeptide(L)' 'MSDTFWQLLALWLVLEGLGPALMPQKWQQLMADLSQQKPRVIRQIGLVMLVLGGLLAWLVKH' A
#
# COMPACT_ATOMS: atom_id res chain seq x y z
N MET A 1 2.54 13.25 20.44
CA MET A 1 1.48 12.47 19.75
C MET A 1 1.34 12.89 18.29
N SER A 2 1.32 14.20 17.99
CA SER A 2 1.36 14.73 16.61
C SER A 2 2.65 14.37 15.86
N ASP A 3 3.80 14.38 16.54
CA ASP A 3 5.10 14.25 15.87
C ASP A 3 5.33 12.85 15.29
N THR A 4 4.87 11.81 16.00
CA THR A 4 4.93 10.42 15.53
C THR A 4 4.04 10.19 14.31
N PHE A 5 2.86 10.82 14.26
CA PHE A 5 1.97 10.73 13.09
C PHE A 5 2.62 11.35 11.86
N TRP A 6 3.17 12.56 11.98
CA TRP A 6 3.86 13.25 10.89
C TRP A 6 5.11 12.50 10.42
N GLN A 7 5.87 11.90 11.34
CA GLN A 7 7.03 11.06 10.99
C GLN A 7 6.62 9.79 10.22
N LEU A 8 5.60 9.07 10.69
CA LEU A 8 5.11 7.87 9.99
C LEU A 8 4.56 8.21 8.61
N LEU A 9 3.84 9.34 8.47
CA LEU A 9 3.35 9.83 7.20
C LEU A 9 4.50 10.21 6.24
N ALA A 10 5.53 10.89 6.75
CA ALA A 10 6.71 11.25 5.95
C ALA A 10 7.43 10.00 5.42
N LEU A 11 7.65 8.99 6.27
CA LEU A 11 8.26 7.72 5.85
C LEU A 11 7.38 6.96 4.86
N TRP A 12 6.06 6.93 5.07
CA TRP A 12 5.11 6.31 4.14
C TRP A 12 5.17 6.96 2.76
N LEU A 13 5.23 8.30 2.69
CA LEU A 13 5.35 9.04 1.43
C LEU A 13 6.68 8.78 0.71
N VAL A 14 7.78 8.68 1.46
CA VAL A 14 9.08 8.31 0.88
C VAL A 14 9.02 6.90 0.29
N LEU A 15 8.45 5.93 1.01
CA LEU A 15 8.29 4.56 0.53
C LEU A 15 7.38 4.47 -0.70
N GLU A 16 6.26 5.18 -0.69
CA GLU A 16 5.32 5.24 -1.82
C GLU A 16 5.99 5.88 -3.07
N GLY A 17 6.80 6.92 -2.87
CA GLY A 17 7.54 7.59 -3.93
C GLY A 17 8.76 6.82 -4.45
N LEU A 18 9.33 5.90 -3.66
CA LEU A 18 10.52 5.13 -4.03
C LEU A 18 10.25 4.18 -5.21
N GLY A 19 9.09 3.54 -5.26
CA GLY A 19 8.69 2.66 -6.37
C GLY A 19 8.78 3.35 -7.75
N PRO A 20 8.05 4.46 -7.98
CA PRO A 20 8.12 5.21 -9.22
C PRO A 20 9.47 5.89 -9.45
N ALA A 21 10.18 6.33 -8.40
CA ALA A 21 11.47 7.00 -8.53
C ALA A 21 12.63 6.05 -8.92
N LEU A 22 12.66 4.84 -8.38
CA LEU A 22 13.73 3.86 -8.65
C LEU A 22 13.49 3.07 -9.94
N MET A 23 12.25 2.70 -10.23
CA MET A 23 11.93 1.83 -11.38
C MET A 23 10.65 2.28 -12.11
N PRO A 24 10.66 3.45 -12.77
CA PRO A 24 9.46 4.05 -13.36
C PRO A 24 8.78 3.16 -14.41
N GLN A 25 9.55 2.48 -15.26
CA GLN A 25 9.01 1.63 -16.33
C GLN A 25 8.33 0.37 -15.77
N LYS A 26 8.96 -0.30 -14.81
CA LYS A 26 8.37 -1.49 -14.16
C LYS A 26 7.14 -1.13 -13.35
N TRP A 27 7.19 0.02 -12.66
CA TRP A 27 6.04 0.53 -11.92
C TRP A 27 4.86 0.83 -12.84
N GLN A 28 5.09 1.49 -13.98
CA GLN A 28 4.05 1.75 -14.98
C GLN A 28 3.45 0.46 -15.55
N GLN A 29 4.28 -0.55 -15.86
CA GLN A 29 3.79 -1.86 -16.32
C GLN A 29 2.94 -2.55 -15.25
N LEU A 30 3.38 -2.55 -14.00
CA LEU A 30 2.62 -3.12 -12.88
C LEU A 30 1.25 -2.45 -12.73
N MET A 31 1.20 -1.11 -12.82
CA MET A 31 -0.06 -0.38 -12.72
C MET A 31 -0.96 -0.61 -13.93
N ALA A 32 -0.39 -0.73 -15.13
CA ALA A 32 -1.15 -1.08 -16.33
C ALA A 32 -1.77 -2.48 -16.19
N ASP A 33 -1.00 -3.48 -15.74
CA ASP A 33 -1.48 -4.83 -15.51
C ASP A 33 -2.59 -4.86 -14.45
N LEU A 34 -2.40 -4.13 -13.35
CA LEU A 34 -3.41 -3.98 -12.30
C LEU A 34 -4.69 -3.30 -12.82
N SER A 35 -4.58 -2.31 -13.69
CA SER A 35 -5.74 -1.62 -14.27
C SER A 35 -6.57 -2.52 -15.21
N GLN A 36 -5.93 -3.51 -15.84
CA GLN A 36 -6.60 -4.46 -16.72
C GLN A 36 -7.25 -5.62 -15.96
N GLN A 37 -6.96 -5.78 -14.66
CA GLN A 37 -7.59 -6.77 -13.81
C GLN A 37 -9.09 -6.50 -13.67
N LYS A 38 -9.87 -7.58 -13.57
CA LYS A 38 -11.32 -7.46 -13.33
C LYS A 38 -11.56 -6.75 -12.00
N PRO A 39 -12.56 -5.85 -11.90
CA PRO A 39 -12.87 -5.12 -10.66
C PRO A 39 -13.07 -6.02 -9.42
N ARG A 40 -13.56 -7.25 -9.63
CA ARG A 40 -13.72 -8.26 -8.58
C ARG A 40 -12.39 -8.65 -7.94
N VAL A 41 -11.32 -8.76 -8.72
CA VAL A 41 -9.97 -9.13 -8.25
C VAL A 41 -9.38 -7.99 -7.44
N ILE A 42 -9.45 -6.75 -7.94
CA ILE A 42 -9.01 -5.56 -7.20
C ILE A 42 -9.73 -5.46 -5.84
N ARG A 43 -11.04 -5.70 -5.83
CA ARG A 43 -11.83 -5.72 -4.59
C ARG A 43 -11.39 -6.82 -3.63
N GLN A 44 -11.08 -8.02 -4.12
CA GLN A 44 -10.58 -9.11 -3.28
C GLN A 44 -9.20 -8.80 -2.70
N ILE A 45 -8.29 -8.25 -3.49
CA ILE A 45 -6.97 -7.80 -3.02
C ILE A 45 -7.14 -6.77 -1.90
N GLY A 46 -7.99 -5.75 -2.12
CA GLY A 46 -8.27 -4.73 -1.10
C GLY A 46 -8.89 -5.31 0.18
N LEU A 47 -9.83 -6.25 0.06
CA LEU A 47 -10.42 -6.93 1.21
C LEU A 47 -9.40 -7.76 1.99
N VAL A 48 -8.52 -8.50 1.30
CA VAL A 48 -7.46 -9.28 1.94
C VAL A 48 -6.48 -8.36 2.67
N MET A 49 -6.09 -7.24 2.06
CA MET A 49 -5.22 -6.23 2.70
C MET A 49 -5.88 -5.62 3.94
N LEU A 50 -7.18 -5.30 3.88
CA LEU A 50 -7.92 -4.77 5.02
C LEU A 50 -8.00 -5.78 6.17
N VAL A 51 -8.29 -7.06 5.87
CA VAL A 51 -8.39 -8.12 6.88
C VAL A 51 -7.04 -8.40 7.51
N LEU A 52 -5.99 -8.59 6.70
CA LEU A 52 -4.63 -8.85 7.21
C LEU A 52 -4.09 -7.66 8.01
N GLY A 53 -4.27 -6.44 7.50
CA GLY A 53 -3.84 -5.23 8.20
C GLY A 53 -4.57 -5.03 9.52
N GLY A 54 -5.89 -5.25 9.54
CA GLY A 54 -6.68 -5.22 10.77
C GLY A 54 -6.27 -6.28 11.77
N LEU A 55 -5.97 -7.50 11.31
CA LEU A 55 -5.51 -8.59 12.17
C LEU A 55 -4.13 -8.30 12.76
N LEU A 56 -3.19 -7.79 11.96
CA LEU A 56 -1.87 -7.36 12.44
C LEU A 56 -1.98 -6.21 13.44
N ALA A 57 -2.83 -5.22 13.17
CA ALA A 57 -3.07 -4.11 14.10
C ALA A 57 -3.69 -4.60 15.42
N TRP A 58 -4.57 -5.59 15.36
CA TRP A 58 -5.13 -6.22 16.56
C TRP A 58 -4.06 -6.97 17.35
N LEU A 59 -3.21 -7.78 16.68
CA LEU A 59 -2.10 -8.51 17.29
C LEU A 59 -1.03 -7.62 17.90
N VAL A 60 -0.72 -6.47 17.29
CA VAL A 60 0.28 -5.53 17.84
C VAL A 60 -0.28 -4.74 19.02
N LYS A 61 -1.61 -4.59 19.10
CA LYS A 61 -2.28 -3.84 20.17
C LYS A 61 -2.60 -4.70 21.40
N HIS A 62 -2.67 -6.03 21.27
CA HIS A 62 -2.82 -6.98 22.38
C HIS A 62 -1.47 -7.56 22.79
#